data_AF-A0A8S0QWP7-F1
#
_entry.id   AF-A0A8S0QWP7-F1
#
_cell.length_a   1.000
_cell.length_b   1.000
_cell.length_c   1.000
_cell.angle_alpha   90.00
_cell.angle_beta   90.00
_cell.angle_gamma   90.00
#
_symmetry.space_group_name_H-M   'P 1'
#
loop_
_entity.id
_entity.type
_entity.pdbx_description
1 polymer ?
#
loop_
_entity_poly.entity_id
_entity_poly.type
_entity_poly.pdbx_seq_one_letter_code
_entity_poly.pdbx_strand_id
1 'polypeptide(L)'
;MHLHFSPSMRSITISSSSSGGNVNGGGDLMKIKVAPRHISYRTLFHTILILAFLLPFVFILTALVTLEGVNKCSSFDCLGRRLGPKLLGQADDSGRLVKDFVKILNQVNSDKVPDGLKLPESFSQLVSEMKNNKHSAKDFALILKAMMERSEREIRELKFSELMNKHFAASAIPKGIHCFSLRLTDEYSSNAHARKQLPSPELLPLLSDNSYYHFVLSTDNILAAAVVVTSAVQSSLKPEKIVFHVITDKKTYAGMHSWFALNPVSPAIIEVKSVHQFDWLTRENIPVLEAVENHYGIRNYYHGNHVSGSNLSDTTTPRKFASKLQARSPKYISLLNHLRIYLPELFPNLDKLVFLDDDVVIQRDLSPLWEIDLNGKVNGAVETCKGEDEWVMSKRFRTYFNFSHLLIAKNLNPDECAWAYGMNIFDLREWRKTNIRDTYHTWLKEVKSNYTFFTTVLIY
;
A
#
# COMPACT_ATOMS: atom_id res chain seq x y z
N MET A 1 -42.58 20.23 -18.24
CA MET A 1 -41.89 20.97 -17.17
C MET A 1 -40.40 20.76 -17.40
N HIS A 2 -39.71 21.73 -17.99
CA HIS A 2 -38.27 21.63 -18.23
C HIS A 2 -37.52 22.44 -17.18
N LEU A 3 -36.56 21.81 -16.51
CA LEU A 3 -35.71 22.40 -15.48
C LEU A 3 -34.34 22.68 -16.10
N HIS A 4 -33.97 23.96 -16.17
CA HIS A 4 -32.63 24.38 -16.56
C HIS A 4 -31.85 24.80 -15.31
N PHE A 5 -30.69 24.19 -15.10
CA PHE A 5 -29.75 24.56 -14.04
C PHE A 5 -28.68 25.49 -14.60
N SER A 6 -28.42 26.62 -13.93
CA SER A 6 -27.26 27.46 -14.27
C SER A 6 -25.97 26.86 -13.70
N PRO A 7 -24.81 27.02 -14.36
CA PRO A 7 -23.55 26.35 -13.98
C PRO A 7 -23.00 26.70 -12.60
N SER A 8 -23.56 27.71 -11.92
CA SER A 8 -23.15 28.11 -10.56
C SER A 8 -24.16 27.75 -9.47
N MET A 9 -25.25 27.04 -9.81
CA MET A 9 -26.28 26.54 -8.89
C MET A 9 -26.94 27.59 -7.96
N ARG A 10 -26.89 28.89 -8.28
CA ARG A 10 -27.42 29.95 -7.40
C ARG A 10 -28.86 30.38 -7.64
N SER A 11 -29.55 29.86 -8.66
CA SER A 11 -31.01 30.01 -8.78
C SER A 11 -31.63 28.91 -9.65
N ILE A 12 -32.87 28.54 -9.34
CA ILE A 12 -33.72 27.63 -10.12
C ILE A 12 -34.93 28.44 -10.58
N THR A 13 -35.14 28.53 -11.89
CA THR A 13 -36.34 29.16 -12.47
C THR A 13 -37.22 28.08 -13.07
N ILE A 14 -38.46 27.99 -12.60
CA ILE A 14 -39.47 27.05 -13.09
C ILE A 14 -40.45 27.84 -13.95
N SER A 15 -40.50 27.57 -15.25
CA SER A 15 -41.54 28.07 -16.14
C SER A 15 -42.41 26.91 -16.63
N SER A 16 -43.71 26.96 -16.34
CA SER A 16 -44.71 26.07 -16.93
C SER A 16 -45.42 26.79 -18.08
N SER A 17 -45.21 26.32 -19.31
CA SER A 17 -46.11 26.61 -20.42
C SER A 17 -47.38 25.79 -20.24
N SER A 18 -48.52 26.46 -20.00
CA SER A 18 -49.84 25.88 -20.10
C SER A 18 -50.41 26.18 -21.49
N SER A 19 -50.71 25.13 -22.24
CA SER A 19 -51.52 25.20 -23.46
C SER A 19 -52.97 24.84 -23.12
N GLY A 20 -53.84 25.84 -23.22
CA GLY A 20 -55.17 25.75 -23.85
C GLY A 20 -56.26 24.89 -23.20
N GLY A 21 -57.30 25.55 -22.70
CA GLY A 21 -58.57 24.91 -22.36
C GLY A 21 -59.65 25.92 -21.95
N ASN A 22 -60.26 26.58 -22.96
CA ASN A 22 -61.50 27.37 -22.88
C ASN A 22 -62.62 26.61 -22.16
N VAL A 23 -63.42 27.28 -21.31
CA VAL A 23 -64.90 27.28 -21.34
C VAL A 23 -65.44 28.53 -20.60
N ASN A 24 -66.44 29.15 -21.22
CA ASN A 24 -67.16 30.39 -20.92
C ASN A 24 -68.10 30.35 -19.69
N GLY A 25 -68.44 31.55 -19.20
CA GLY A 25 -69.66 31.86 -18.41
C GLY A 25 -69.32 32.64 -17.13
N GLY A 26 -69.56 33.94 -16.97
CA GLY A 26 -70.76 34.70 -17.33
C GLY A 26 -71.77 34.61 -16.17
N GLY A 27 -71.73 35.54 -15.21
CA GLY A 27 -72.66 35.52 -14.06
C GLY A 27 -72.40 36.59 -13.00
N ASP A 28 -72.93 37.79 -13.28
CA ASP A 28 -73.46 38.82 -12.38
C ASP A 28 -72.83 39.17 -11.02
N LEU A 29 -72.40 40.43 -10.98
CA LEU A 29 -72.18 41.27 -9.80
C LEU A 29 -73.50 41.58 -9.09
N MET A 30 -73.74 40.92 -7.96
CA MET A 30 -74.83 41.26 -7.05
C MET A 30 -74.41 42.44 -6.16
N LYS A 31 -74.87 43.65 -6.53
CA LYS A 31 -74.83 44.87 -5.72
C LYS A 31 -75.58 44.65 -4.40
N ILE A 32 -74.85 44.65 -3.28
CA ILE A 32 -75.45 44.82 -1.96
C ILE A 32 -75.22 46.27 -1.51
N LYS A 33 -76.30 47.05 -1.49
CA LYS A 33 -76.38 48.34 -0.79
C LYS A 33 -76.24 48.08 0.70
N VAL A 34 -75.13 48.51 1.31
CA VAL A 34 -74.95 48.54 2.76
C VAL A 34 -75.35 49.93 3.27
N ALA A 35 -76.34 49.97 4.15
CA ALA A 35 -76.72 51.15 4.91
C ALA A 35 -75.59 51.53 5.90
N PRO A 36 -75.26 52.83 6.07
CA PRO A 36 -74.17 53.23 6.95
C PRO A 36 -74.63 53.13 8.40
N ARG A 37 -74.05 52.20 9.17
CA ARG A 37 -74.09 52.27 10.64
C ARG A 37 -72.70 52.66 11.12
N HIS A 38 -72.63 53.81 11.76
CA HIS A 38 -71.46 54.34 12.46
C HIS A 38 -70.93 53.31 13.46
N ILE A 39 -69.84 52.62 13.10
CA ILE A 39 -68.97 51.95 14.06
C ILE A 39 -67.81 52.90 14.31
N SER A 40 -67.58 53.22 15.58
CA SER A 40 -66.46 54.06 15.99
C SER A 40 -65.15 53.47 15.48
N TYR A 41 -64.44 54.23 14.64
CA TYR A 41 -63.15 53.87 14.02
C TYR A 41 -62.11 53.42 15.06
N ARG A 42 -62.27 53.88 16.31
CA ARG A 42 -61.37 53.59 17.44
C ARG A 42 -61.46 52.14 17.91
N THR A 43 -62.64 51.52 17.93
CA THR A 43 -62.81 50.11 18.32
C THR A 43 -62.40 49.16 17.21
N LEU A 44 -62.65 49.52 15.95
CA LEU A 44 -62.22 48.75 14.77
C LEU A 44 -60.69 48.74 14.61
N PHE A 45 -60.03 49.85 14.89
CA PHE A 45 -58.58 49.93 14.88
C PHE A 45 -57.94 49.00 15.93
N HIS A 46 -58.45 49.00 17.17
CA HIS A 46 -57.93 48.12 18.21
C HIS A 46 -58.22 46.65 17.97
N THR A 47 -59.38 46.29 17.42
CA THR A 47 -59.66 44.88 17.08
C THR A 47 -58.79 44.38 15.93
N ILE A 48 -58.57 45.21 14.89
CA ILE A 48 -57.67 44.87 13.78
C ILE A 48 -56.22 44.78 14.27
N LEU A 49 -55.77 45.69 15.14
CA LEU A 49 -54.43 45.65 15.73
C LEU A 49 -54.23 44.37 16.56
N ILE A 50 -55.20 44.02 17.41
CA ILE A 50 -55.15 42.79 18.21
C ILE A 50 -55.13 41.54 17.32
N LEU A 51 -55.97 41.49 16.28
CA LEU A 51 -55.95 40.39 15.31
C LEU A 51 -54.61 40.29 14.57
N ALA A 52 -54.02 41.44 14.19
CA ALA A 52 -52.76 41.51 13.47
C ALA A 52 -51.57 41.00 14.30
N PHE A 53 -51.63 41.08 15.63
CA PHE A 53 -50.61 40.51 16.51
C PHE A 53 -50.90 39.06 16.93
N LEU A 54 -52.18 38.70 17.15
CA LEU A 54 -52.54 37.34 17.59
C LEU A 54 -52.48 36.31 16.47
N LEU A 55 -52.91 36.65 15.25
CA LEU A 55 -52.96 35.68 14.14
C LEU A 55 -51.57 35.16 13.73
N PRO A 56 -50.51 35.99 13.60
CA PRO A 56 -49.17 35.49 13.33
C PRO A 56 -48.63 34.64 14.48
N PHE A 57 -48.94 34.98 15.73
CA PHE A 57 -48.50 34.21 16.88
C PHE A 57 -49.15 32.83 16.95
N VAL A 58 -50.46 32.77 16.70
CA VAL A 58 -51.20 31.50 16.59
C VAL A 58 -50.71 30.68 15.40
N PHE A 59 -50.46 31.32 14.25
CA PHE A 59 -49.92 30.65 13.06
C PHE A 59 -48.50 30.10 13.29
N ILE A 60 -47.62 30.85 13.95
CA ILE A 60 -46.27 30.36 14.30
C ILE A 60 -46.38 29.21 15.30
N LEU A 61 -47.26 29.31 16.32
CA LEU A 61 -47.43 28.26 17.32
C LEU A 61 -47.96 26.97 16.68
N THR A 62 -48.97 27.06 15.81
CA THR A 62 -49.49 25.88 15.10
C THR A 62 -48.49 25.35 14.09
N ALA A 63 -47.79 26.21 13.34
CA ALA A 63 -46.74 25.80 12.41
C ALA A 63 -45.60 25.06 13.12
N LEU A 64 -45.17 25.52 14.30
CA LEU A 64 -44.09 24.92 15.08
C LEU A 64 -44.52 23.57 15.69
N VAL A 65 -45.78 23.45 16.12
CA VAL A 65 -46.39 22.17 16.53
C VAL A 65 -46.54 21.19 15.37
N THR A 66 -46.73 21.67 14.14
CA THR A 66 -46.82 20.82 12.94
C THR A 66 -45.46 20.49 12.30
N LEU A 67 -44.44 21.33 12.49
CA LEU A 67 -43.08 21.14 11.95
C LEU A 67 -42.20 20.25 12.86
N GLU A 68 -42.45 20.22 14.16
CA GLU A 68 -41.89 19.19 15.05
C GLU A 68 -42.72 17.92 14.93
N GLY A 69 -42.33 17.08 13.96
CA GLY A 69 -43.00 15.84 13.58
C GLY A 69 -43.59 15.05 14.75
N VAL A 70 -44.92 14.93 14.73
CA VAL A 70 -45.69 14.08 15.63
C VAL A 70 -45.38 12.62 15.31
N ASN A 71 -44.49 12.02 16.09
CA ASN A 71 -44.54 10.61 16.40
C ASN A 71 -44.28 10.42 17.89
N LYS A 72 -45.36 10.08 18.62
CA LYS A 72 -45.44 9.65 20.03
C LYS A 72 -45.45 10.73 21.12
N CYS A 73 -46.55 11.47 21.25
CA CYS A 73 -47.03 11.86 22.59
C CYS A 73 -48.57 11.78 22.61
N SER A 74 -49.11 10.61 22.94
CA SER A 74 -50.54 10.38 23.15
C SER A 74 -50.83 10.27 24.64
N SER A 75 -50.72 11.38 25.37
CA SER A 75 -51.37 11.58 26.67
C SER A 75 -51.44 13.08 26.98
N PHE A 76 -52.48 13.48 27.71
CA PHE A 76 -52.75 14.85 28.17
C PHE A 76 -51.64 15.43 29.11
N ASP A 77 -50.51 14.75 29.26
CA ASP A 77 -49.42 15.07 30.19
C ASP A 77 -48.29 15.91 29.54
N CYS A 78 -48.30 16.04 28.19
CA CYS A 78 -47.31 16.83 27.45
C CYS A 78 -47.51 18.36 27.60
N LEU A 79 -48.67 18.82 28.09
CA LEU A 79 -48.97 20.25 28.35
C LEU A 79 -48.52 20.75 29.73
N GLY A 80 -48.21 19.85 30.68
CA GLY A 80 -47.79 20.21 32.04
C GLY A 80 -46.31 20.54 32.19
N ARG A 81 -45.47 20.26 31.20
CA ARG A 81 -43.99 20.40 31.31
C ARG A 81 -43.38 21.70 30.82
N ARG A 82 -44.16 22.63 30.24
CA ARG A 82 -43.62 23.93 29.77
C ARG A 82 -44.08 25.15 30.56
N LEU A 83 -45.05 25.00 31.46
CA LEU A 83 -45.51 26.05 32.38
C LEU A 83 -45.74 25.45 33.79
N GLY A 84 -44.64 25.17 34.50
CA GLY A 84 -44.57 24.74 35.90
C GLY A 84 -43.22 25.16 36.52
N PRO A 85 -43.13 25.38 37.84
CA PRO A 85 -42.33 26.44 38.46
C PRO A 85 -40.82 26.19 38.45
N LYS A 86 -40.05 27.10 37.82
CA LYS A 86 -38.59 27.22 37.91
C LYS A 86 -38.08 27.72 39.29
N LEU A 87 -38.78 27.40 40.39
CA LEU A 87 -38.41 27.88 41.73
C LEU A 87 -38.00 26.78 42.73
N LEU A 88 -38.08 25.49 42.36
CA LEU A 88 -37.45 24.41 43.13
C LEU A 88 -36.52 23.63 42.19
N GLY A 89 -35.23 23.68 42.51
CA GLY A 89 -34.16 23.06 41.73
C GLY A 89 -34.35 21.56 41.60
N GLN A 90 -34.94 21.13 40.50
CA GLN A 90 -34.77 19.78 40.00
C GLN A 90 -33.59 19.82 39.04
N ALA A 91 -32.42 19.38 39.53
CA ALA A 91 -31.24 19.21 38.70
C ALA A 91 -31.59 18.30 37.51
N ASP A 92 -31.06 18.65 36.33
CA ASP A 92 -31.28 17.93 35.08
C ASP A 92 -30.77 16.49 35.21
N ASP A 93 -31.66 15.57 35.60
CA ASP A 93 -31.34 14.22 36.08
C ASP A 93 -30.68 13.37 34.97
N SER A 94 -30.98 13.70 33.72
CA SER A 94 -30.35 13.13 32.52
C SER A 94 -28.86 13.46 32.41
N GLY A 95 -28.49 14.71 32.65
CA GLY A 95 -27.10 15.18 32.63
C GLY A 95 -26.28 14.60 33.79
N ARG A 96 -26.94 14.29 34.92
CA ARG A 96 -26.31 13.61 36.06
C ARG A 96 -26.01 12.14 35.76
N LEU A 97 -26.97 11.40 35.19
CA LEU A 97 -26.79 10.01 34.76
C LEU A 97 -25.65 9.82 33.75
N VAL A 98 -25.55 10.71 32.76
CA VAL A 98 -24.46 10.65 31.77
C VAL A 98 -23.10 10.90 32.42
N LYS A 99 -22.99 11.89 33.33
CA LYS A 99 -21.75 12.15 34.08
C LYS A 99 -21.33 10.96 34.94
N ASP A 100 -22.30 10.33 35.61
CA ASP A 100 -22.05 9.15 36.45
C ASP A 100 -21.60 7.95 35.60
N PHE A 101 -22.19 7.76 34.41
CA PHE A 101 -21.77 6.71 33.49
C PHE A 101 -20.36 6.94 32.92
N VAL A 102 -20.02 8.17 32.54
CA VAL A 102 -18.65 8.53 32.11
C VAL A 102 -17.63 8.28 33.22
N LYS A 103 -17.98 8.59 34.47
CA LYS A 103 -17.13 8.30 35.63
C LYS A 103 -16.88 6.79 35.78
N ILE A 104 -17.92 5.98 35.60
CA ILE A 104 -17.81 4.51 35.62
C ILE A 104 -16.94 4.00 34.48
N LEU A 105 -17.11 4.50 33.25
CA LEU A 105 -16.28 4.12 32.10
C LEU A 105 -14.80 4.43 32.35
N ASN A 106 -14.49 5.60 32.91
CA ASN A 106 -13.12 5.98 33.25
C ASN A 106 -12.52 5.05 34.33
N GLN A 107 -13.31 4.68 35.34
CA GLN A 107 -12.89 3.72 36.36
C GLN A 107 -12.61 2.35 35.75
N VAL A 108 -13.54 1.85 34.92
CA VAL A 108 -13.41 0.56 34.25
C VAL A 108 -12.27 0.54 33.24
N ASN A 109 -11.93 1.66 32.61
CA ASN A 109 -10.79 1.76 31.70
C ASN A 109 -9.47 1.39 32.39
N SER A 110 -9.31 1.75 33.67
CA SER A 110 -8.12 1.41 34.48
C SER A 110 -8.19 0.02 35.11
N ASP A 111 -9.38 -0.52 35.36
CA ASP A 111 -9.57 -1.85 35.95
C ASP A 111 -9.19 -2.97 34.95
N LYS A 112 -8.52 -4.03 35.41
CA LYS A 112 -8.30 -5.23 34.58
C LYS A 112 -9.61 -6.02 34.45
N VAL A 113 -9.90 -6.49 33.24
CA VAL A 113 -11.02 -7.41 33.01
C VAL A 113 -10.72 -8.74 33.72
N PRO A 114 -11.63 -9.27 34.56
CA PRO A 114 -11.42 -10.55 35.24
C PRO A 114 -11.31 -11.73 34.27
N ASP A 115 -10.34 -12.61 34.49
CA ASP A 115 -10.20 -13.86 33.74
C ASP A 115 -11.39 -14.79 34.04
N GLY A 116 -12.09 -15.24 32.99
CA GLY A 116 -13.25 -16.15 33.10
C GLY A 116 -14.64 -15.49 33.09
N LEU A 117 -14.72 -14.18 32.85
CA LEU A 117 -16.01 -13.51 32.63
C LEU A 117 -16.71 -14.09 31.38
N LYS A 118 -17.94 -14.58 31.52
CA LYS A 118 -18.74 -15.05 30.37
C LYS A 118 -19.17 -13.83 29.55
N LEU A 119 -18.63 -13.71 28.35
CA LEU A 119 -18.92 -12.61 27.44
C LEU A 119 -20.02 -13.01 26.45
N PRO A 120 -21.04 -12.16 26.24
CA PRO A 120 -22.00 -12.33 25.15
C PRO A 120 -21.31 -12.43 23.79
N GLU A 121 -21.89 -13.17 22.85
CA GLU A 121 -21.35 -13.30 21.49
C GLU A 121 -21.61 -12.04 20.65
N SER A 122 -22.67 -11.29 20.98
CA SER A 122 -23.08 -10.11 20.23
C SER A 122 -23.59 -8.98 21.13
N PHE A 123 -23.59 -7.76 20.59
CA PHE A 123 -24.16 -6.61 21.28
C PHE A 123 -25.66 -6.78 21.57
N SER A 124 -26.41 -7.42 20.66
CA SER A 124 -27.84 -7.70 20.88
C SER A 124 -28.08 -8.65 22.05
N GLN A 125 -27.22 -9.67 22.20
CA GLN A 125 -27.26 -10.56 23.35
C GLN A 125 -26.94 -9.81 24.66
N LEU A 126 -25.91 -8.96 24.66
CA LEU A 126 -25.61 -8.10 25.81
C LEU A 126 -26.84 -7.26 26.23
N VAL A 127 -27.49 -6.60 25.27
CA VAL A 127 -28.69 -5.79 25.55
C VAL A 127 -29.84 -6.64 26.10
N SER A 128 -30.05 -7.85 25.57
CA SER A 128 -31.07 -8.79 26.06
C SER A 128 -30.79 -9.25 27.50
N GLU A 129 -29.54 -9.60 27.80
CA GLU A 129 -29.11 -10.01 29.14
C GLU A 129 -29.24 -8.87 30.14
N MET A 130 -28.93 -7.63 29.75
CA MET A 130 -29.10 -6.45 30.59
C MET A 130 -30.56 -6.09 30.86
N LYS A 131 -31.46 -6.41 29.92
CA LYS A 131 -32.89 -6.19 30.10
C LYS A 131 -33.49 -7.17 31.12
N ASN A 132 -32.96 -8.40 31.16
CA ASN A 132 -33.51 -9.49 31.96
C ASN A 132 -32.80 -9.65 33.33
N ASN A 133 -31.55 -9.23 33.46
CA ASN A 133 -30.77 -9.30 34.70
C ASN A 133 -30.57 -7.92 35.33
N LYS A 134 -30.54 -7.85 36.67
CA LYS A 134 -30.23 -6.62 37.43
C LYS A 134 -28.71 -6.35 37.49
N HIS A 135 -28.06 -6.21 36.34
CA HIS A 135 -26.64 -5.87 36.26
C HIS A 135 -26.43 -4.38 36.59
N SER A 136 -25.33 -4.04 37.29
CA SER A 136 -24.99 -2.65 37.55
C SER A 136 -24.43 -1.96 36.30
N ALA A 137 -24.47 -0.62 36.26
CA ALA A 137 -23.83 0.14 35.19
C ALA A 137 -22.31 -0.13 35.11
N LYS A 138 -21.68 -0.53 36.22
CA LYS A 138 -20.28 -0.96 36.26
C LYS A 138 -20.08 -2.32 35.58
N ASP A 139 -20.99 -3.28 35.81
CA ASP A 139 -20.94 -4.59 35.15
C ASP A 139 -21.15 -4.47 33.65
N PHE A 140 -22.05 -3.58 33.21
CA PHE A 140 -22.21 -3.25 31.80
C PHE A 140 -20.93 -2.73 31.17
N ALA A 141 -20.31 -1.74 31.81
CA ALA A 141 -19.07 -1.15 31.32
C ALA A 141 -17.93 -2.20 31.26
N LEU A 142 -17.84 -3.10 32.25
CA LEU A 142 -16.84 -4.17 32.28
C LEU A 142 -17.06 -5.20 31.17
N ILE A 143 -18.30 -5.67 30.97
CA ILE A 143 -18.63 -6.63 29.91
C ILE A 143 -18.39 -6.00 28.53
N LEU A 144 -18.80 -4.74 28.34
CA LEU A 144 -18.58 -4.01 27.09
C LEU A 144 -17.09 -3.83 26.80
N LYS A 145 -16.29 -3.41 27.80
CA LYS A 145 -14.83 -3.31 27.68
C LYS A 145 -14.23 -4.65 27.28
N ALA A 146 -14.62 -5.73 27.95
CA ALA A 146 -14.12 -7.07 27.67
C ALA A 146 -14.51 -7.58 26.27
N MET A 147 -15.73 -7.28 25.81
CA MET A 147 -16.16 -7.57 24.44
C MET A 147 -15.34 -6.77 23.41
N MET A 148 -15.07 -5.48 23.67
CA MET A 148 -14.23 -4.65 22.81
C MET A 148 -12.79 -5.16 22.76
N GLU A 149 -12.17 -5.46 23.91
CA GLU A 149 -10.82 -6.02 23.98
C GLU A 149 -10.71 -7.39 23.27
N ARG A 150 -11.75 -8.24 23.37
CA ARG A 150 -11.83 -9.51 22.62
C ARG A 150 -11.88 -9.24 21.12
N SER A 151 -12.78 -8.37 20.66
CA SER A 151 -12.90 -8.04 19.23
C SER A 151 -11.62 -7.36 18.69
N GLU A 152 -10.96 -6.50 19.45
CA GLU A 152 -9.67 -5.92 19.08
C GLU A 152 -8.58 -6.99 18.93
N ARG A 153 -8.53 -7.97 19.84
CA ARG A 153 -7.61 -9.11 19.78
C ARG A 153 -7.87 -9.98 18.55
N GLU A 154 -9.13 -10.34 18.29
CA GLU A 154 -9.53 -11.11 17.11
C GLU A 154 -9.19 -10.38 15.80
N ILE A 155 -9.52 -9.09 15.69
CA ILE A 155 -9.15 -8.27 14.52
C ILE A 155 -7.63 -8.24 14.33
N ARG A 156 -6.87 -8.14 15.43
CA ARG A 156 -5.41 -8.13 15.39
C ARG A 156 -4.85 -9.47 14.88
N GLU A 157 -5.37 -10.59 15.37
CA GLU A 157 -4.99 -11.94 14.92
C GLU A 157 -5.32 -12.15 13.44
N LEU A 158 -6.52 -11.75 13.00
CA LEU A 158 -6.93 -11.81 11.60
C LEU A 158 -6.02 -10.96 10.70
N LYS A 159 -5.63 -9.75 11.14
CA LYS A 159 -4.66 -8.91 10.40
C LYS A 159 -3.29 -9.58 10.28
N PHE A 160 -2.81 -10.26 11.31
CA PHE A 160 -1.55 -11.00 11.22
C PHE A 160 -1.64 -12.17 10.23
N SER A 161 -2.75 -12.92 10.26
CA SER A 161 -3.03 -14.01 9.31
C SER A 161 -3.13 -13.49 7.88
N GLU A 162 -3.85 -12.38 7.65
CA GLU A 162 -3.96 -11.72 6.36
C GLU A 162 -2.58 -11.33 5.80
N LEU A 163 -1.77 -10.64 6.60
CA LEU A 163 -0.40 -10.23 6.21
C LEU A 163 0.47 -11.45 5.90
N MET A 164 0.30 -12.55 6.63
CA MET A 164 1.04 -13.78 6.35
C MET A 164 0.64 -14.43 5.04
N ASN A 165 -0.66 -14.58 4.82
CA ASN A 165 -1.18 -15.15 3.59
C ASN A 165 -0.79 -14.30 2.38
N LYS A 166 -0.80 -12.96 2.50
CA LYS A 166 -0.28 -12.05 1.49
C LYS A 166 1.21 -12.30 1.19
N HIS A 167 2.04 -12.45 2.22
CA HIS A 167 3.46 -12.72 2.05
C HIS A 167 3.72 -14.07 1.35
N PHE A 168 3.01 -15.13 1.74
CA PHE A 168 3.14 -16.44 1.10
C PHE A 168 2.64 -16.41 -0.34
N ALA A 169 1.48 -15.80 -0.60
CA ALA A 169 0.95 -15.66 -1.95
C ALA A 169 1.90 -14.88 -2.87
N ALA A 170 2.56 -13.83 -2.36
CA ALA A 170 3.52 -13.04 -3.11
C ALA A 170 4.86 -13.76 -3.35
N SER A 171 5.24 -14.70 -2.48
CA SER A 171 6.54 -15.40 -2.57
C SER A 171 6.44 -16.80 -3.18
N ALA A 172 5.24 -17.37 -3.27
CA ALA A 172 5.03 -18.71 -3.80
C ALA A 172 5.17 -18.72 -5.33
N ILE A 173 5.86 -19.73 -5.86
CA ILE A 173 5.95 -19.97 -7.30
C ILE A 173 4.68 -20.70 -7.75
N PRO A 174 3.88 -20.14 -8.69
CA PRO A 174 2.72 -20.83 -9.23
C PRO A 174 3.09 -22.19 -9.83
N LYS A 175 2.25 -23.21 -9.60
CA LYS A 175 2.51 -24.58 -10.07
C LYS A 175 2.81 -24.65 -11.58
N GLY A 176 2.10 -23.86 -12.39
CA GLY A 176 2.34 -23.80 -13.84
C GLY A 176 3.74 -23.33 -14.21
N ILE A 177 4.26 -22.29 -13.53
CA ILE A 177 5.62 -21.77 -13.74
C ILE A 177 6.66 -22.79 -13.28
N HIS A 178 6.40 -23.47 -12.16
CA HIS A 178 7.28 -24.54 -11.69
C HIS A 178 7.33 -25.71 -12.68
N CYS A 179 6.19 -26.19 -13.16
CA CYS A 179 6.13 -27.24 -14.19
C CYS A 179 6.82 -26.83 -15.49
N PHE A 180 6.69 -25.56 -15.89
CA PHE A 180 7.39 -25.01 -17.06
C PHE A 180 8.91 -25.08 -16.90
N SER A 181 9.45 -24.69 -15.74
CA SER A 181 10.88 -24.81 -15.44
C SER A 181 11.36 -26.27 -15.48
N LEU A 182 10.58 -27.20 -14.90
CA LEU A 182 10.89 -28.64 -14.95
C LEU A 182 10.89 -29.17 -16.39
N ARG A 183 9.92 -28.78 -17.20
CA ARG A 183 9.84 -29.19 -18.61
C ARG A 183 11.04 -28.69 -19.42
N LEU A 184 11.45 -27.44 -19.23
CA LEU A 184 12.65 -26.91 -19.91
C LEU A 184 13.94 -27.60 -19.44
N THR A 185 13.98 -28.04 -18.19
CA THR A 185 15.10 -28.83 -17.66
C THR A 185 15.13 -30.24 -18.28
N ASP A 186 13.96 -30.83 -18.51
CA ASP A 186 13.83 -32.09 -19.25
C ASP A 186 14.27 -31.93 -20.72
N GLU A 187 13.87 -30.84 -21.39
CA GLU A 187 14.36 -30.47 -22.72
C GLU A 187 15.89 -30.34 -22.74
N TYR A 188 16.49 -29.71 -21.73
CA TYR A 188 17.95 -29.60 -21.64
C TYR A 188 18.63 -30.97 -21.66
N SER A 189 17.99 -31.97 -21.04
CA SER A 189 18.55 -33.32 -20.89
C SER A 189 18.30 -34.20 -22.11
N SER A 190 17.16 -34.05 -22.78
CA SER A 190 16.72 -34.92 -23.88
C SER A 190 16.95 -34.33 -25.28
N ASN A 191 16.99 -33.00 -25.43
CA ASN A 191 17.02 -32.31 -26.72
C ASN A 191 18.38 -31.68 -27.01
N ALA A 192 19.04 -32.11 -28.09
CA ALA A 192 20.34 -31.57 -28.48
C ALA A 192 20.28 -30.07 -28.86
N HIS A 193 19.16 -29.59 -29.40
CA HIS A 193 18.98 -28.18 -29.74
C HIS A 193 18.91 -27.31 -28.48
N ALA A 194 18.32 -27.81 -27.40
CA ALA A 194 18.25 -27.12 -26.12
C ALA A 194 19.63 -26.95 -25.43
N ARG A 195 20.61 -27.76 -25.82
CA ARG A 195 22.01 -27.69 -25.38
C ARG A 195 22.94 -26.96 -26.36
N LYS A 196 22.39 -26.37 -27.42
CA LYS A 196 23.19 -25.60 -28.38
C LYS A 196 23.91 -24.46 -27.65
N GLN A 197 25.21 -24.31 -27.86
CA GLN A 197 26.01 -23.27 -27.22
C GLN A 197 25.44 -21.87 -27.50
N LEU A 198 25.34 -21.06 -26.43
CA LEU A 198 24.83 -19.69 -26.46
C LEU A 198 25.93 -18.72 -26.01
N PRO A 199 26.40 -17.81 -26.89
CA PRO A 199 26.12 -17.72 -28.33
C PRO A 199 26.93 -18.74 -29.15
N SER A 200 26.78 -18.73 -30.48
CA SER A 200 27.63 -19.56 -31.35
C SER A 200 29.12 -19.19 -31.21
N PRO A 201 30.05 -20.12 -31.49
CA PRO A 201 31.49 -19.87 -31.33
C PRO A 201 32.02 -18.61 -32.03
N GLU A 202 31.46 -18.28 -33.20
CA GLU A 202 31.83 -17.10 -34.00
C GLU A 202 31.50 -15.77 -33.31
N LEU A 203 30.52 -15.76 -32.41
CA LEU A 203 30.05 -14.57 -31.70
C LEU A 203 30.71 -14.42 -30.31
N LEU A 204 31.48 -15.40 -29.84
CA LEU A 204 32.13 -15.35 -28.52
C LEU A 204 33.03 -14.12 -28.33
N PRO A 205 33.82 -13.65 -29.32
CA PRO A 205 34.64 -12.46 -29.14
C PRO A 205 33.81 -11.19 -28.86
N LEU A 206 32.56 -11.14 -29.33
CA LEU A 206 31.68 -9.98 -29.18
C LEU A 206 31.13 -9.83 -27.76
N LEU A 207 31.23 -10.88 -26.93
CA LEU A 207 30.81 -10.84 -25.52
C LEU A 207 31.65 -9.88 -24.66
N SER A 208 32.78 -9.41 -25.17
CA SER A 208 33.67 -8.44 -24.51
C SER A 208 33.96 -7.21 -25.37
N ASP A 209 33.22 -7.00 -26.46
CA ASP A 209 33.43 -5.89 -27.38
C ASP A 209 32.64 -4.65 -26.97
N ASN A 210 33.35 -3.64 -26.46
CA ASN A 210 32.76 -2.37 -26.00
C ASN A 210 32.04 -1.55 -27.09
N SER A 211 32.07 -1.95 -28.37
CA SER A 211 31.27 -1.34 -29.44
C SER A 211 29.80 -1.81 -29.47
N TYR A 212 29.45 -2.79 -28.63
CA TYR A 212 28.10 -3.34 -28.41
C TYR A 212 27.46 -2.81 -27.12
N TYR A 213 26.14 -2.92 -27.05
CA TYR A 213 25.36 -2.57 -25.87
C TYR A 213 25.16 -3.79 -24.99
N HIS A 214 25.96 -3.87 -23.93
CA HIS A 214 25.95 -4.96 -22.97
C HIS A 214 24.89 -4.77 -21.88
N PHE A 215 23.91 -5.65 -21.85
CA PHE A 215 22.89 -5.73 -20.81
C PHE A 215 23.17 -6.94 -19.91
N VAL A 216 23.04 -6.75 -18.61
CA VAL A 216 23.15 -7.83 -17.61
C VAL A 216 21.81 -8.00 -16.94
N LEU A 217 21.35 -9.24 -16.88
CA LEU A 217 20.15 -9.63 -16.15
C LEU A 217 20.51 -10.81 -15.24
N SER A 218 20.24 -10.69 -13.95
CA SER A 218 20.45 -11.79 -13.01
C SER A 218 19.15 -12.25 -12.37
N THR A 219 18.72 -13.49 -12.64
CA THR A 219 17.44 -14.02 -12.18
C THR A 219 17.38 -15.56 -12.23
N ASP A 220 16.54 -16.14 -11.37
CA ASP A 220 16.12 -17.54 -11.37
C ASP A 220 14.71 -17.73 -12.00
N ASN A 221 14.13 -16.66 -12.57
CA ASN A 221 12.83 -16.69 -13.22
C ASN A 221 12.97 -16.66 -14.74
N ILE A 222 12.79 -17.82 -15.36
CA ILE A 222 12.93 -18.01 -16.81
C ILE A 222 11.94 -17.14 -17.60
N LEU A 223 10.69 -17.04 -17.16
CA LEU A 223 9.66 -16.26 -17.87
C LEU A 223 9.96 -14.76 -17.79
N ALA A 224 10.37 -14.29 -16.62
CA ALA A 224 10.78 -12.91 -16.43
C ALA A 224 11.98 -12.56 -17.33
N ALA A 225 13.00 -13.43 -17.36
CA ALA A 225 14.14 -13.26 -18.25
C ALA A 225 13.74 -13.19 -19.73
N ALA A 226 12.82 -14.06 -20.16
CA ALA A 226 12.29 -14.05 -21.51
C ALA A 226 11.63 -12.70 -21.85
N VAL A 227 10.81 -12.16 -20.94
CA VAL A 227 10.12 -10.88 -21.14
C VAL A 227 11.09 -9.71 -21.21
N VAL A 228 12.05 -9.62 -20.27
CA VAL A 228 13.05 -8.54 -20.23
C VAL A 228 13.88 -8.53 -21.52
N VAL A 229 14.46 -9.68 -21.88
CA VAL A 229 15.31 -9.80 -23.08
C VAL A 229 14.50 -9.48 -24.34
N THR A 230 13.31 -10.09 -24.49
CA THR A 230 12.48 -9.89 -25.68
C THR A 230 12.03 -8.44 -25.82
N SER A 231 11.57 -7.82 -24.74
CA SER A 231 11.10 -6.42 -24.76
C SER A 231 12.23 -5.43 -25.05
N ALA A 232 13.44 -5.68 -24.52
CA ALA A 232 14.62 -4.87 -24.81
C ALA A 232 15.04 -4.96 -26.28
N VAL A 233 15.06 -6.17 -26.85
CA VAL A 233 15.42 -6.37 -28.27
C VAL A 233 14.36 -5.77 -29.19
N GLN A 234 13.07 -5.99 -28.91
CA GLN A 234 11.97 -5.47 -29.74
C GLN A 234 11.87 -3.94 -29.71
N SER A 235 12.23 -3.32 -28.60
CA SER A 235 12.16 -1.86 -28.46
C SER A 235 13.41 -1.14 -28.97
N SER A 236 14.46 -1.88 -29.34
CA SER A 236 15.75 -1.31 -29.76
C SER A 236 15.72 -0.82 -31.20
N LEU A 237 16.43 0.28 -31.45
CA LEU A 237 16.66 0.79 -32.80
C LEU A 237 17.77 0.02 -33.54
N LYS A 238 18.67 -0.65 -32.80
CA LYS A 238 19.81 -1.42 -33.30
C LYS A 238 19.92 -2.76 -32.56
N PRO A 239 18.96 -3.67 -32.74
CA PRO A 239 18.93 -4.93 -32.01
C PRO A 239 20.16 -5.82 -32.28
N GLU A 240 20.83 -5.67 -33.43
CA GLU A 240 22.05 -6.38 -33.80
C GLU A 240 23.27 -5.99 -32.97
N LYS A 241 23.20 -4.85 -32.27
CA LYS A 241 24.24 -4.37 -31.34
C LYS A 241 24.00 -4.80 -29.90
N ILE A 242 22.94 -5.54 -29.61
CA ILE A 242 22.60 -5.94 -28.24
C ILE A 242 23.31 -7.24 -27.88
N VAL A 243 23.99 -7.22 -26.73
CA VAL A 243 24.51 -8.41 -26.05
C VAL A 243 23.83 -8.51 -24.70
N PHE A 244 23.16 -9.62 -24.43
CA PHE A 244 22.56 -9.92 -23.12
C PHE A 244 23.36 -11.00 -22.41
N HIS A 245 23.82 -10.69 -21.20
CA HIS A 245 24.41 -11.64 -20.27
C HIS A 245 23.36 -12.02 -19.21
N VAL A 246 22.75 -13.19 -19.37
CA VAL A 246 21.77 -13.74 -18.43
C VAL A 246 22.49 -14.61 -17.42
N ILE A 247 22.50 -14.16 -16.16
CA ILE A 247 23.15 -14.84 -15.03
C ILE A 247 22.10 -15.51 -14.14
N THR A 248 22.18 -16.82 -14.00
CA THR A 248 21.22 -17.62 -13.22
C THR A 248 21.91 -18.51 -12.19
N ASP A 249 21.16 -19.04 -11.22
CA ASP A 249 21.69 -20.02 -10.27
C ASP A 249 21.96 -21.39 -10.94
N LYS A 250 22.61 -22.30 -10.20
CA LYS A 250 22.95 -23.65 -10.71
C LYS A 250 21.71 -24.50 -11.00
N LYS A 251 20.63 -24.30 -10.24
CA LYS A 251 19.42 -25.14 -10.32
C LYS A 251 18.59 -24.80 -11.55
N THR A 252 18.53 -23.52 -11.91
CA THR A 252 17.71 -22.98 -12.97
C THR A 252 18.45 -22.94 -14.31
N TYR A 253 19.78 -23.04 -14.30
CA TYR A 253 20.61 -22.98 -15.51
C TYR A 253 20.11 -23.84 -16.67
N ALA A 254 19.83 -25.12 -16.44
CA ALA A 254 19.38 -26.03 -17.50
C ALA A 254 18.10 -25.52 -18.17
N GLY A 255 17.09 -25.15 -17.39
CA GLY A 255 15.84 -24.60 -17.91
C GLY A 255 16.01 -23.24 -18.61
N MET A 256 16.81 -22.34 -18.03
CA MET A 256 17.10 -21.02 -18.60
C MET A 256 17.82 -21.14 -19.94
N HIS A 257 18.85 -21.98 -20.01
CA HIS A 257 19.62 -22.24 -21.22
C HIS A 257 18.74 -22.86 -22.31
N SER A 258 17.94 -23.89 -21.98
CA SER A 258 16.99 -24.48 -22.92
C SER A 258 16.04 -23.46 -23.53
N TRP A 259 15.52 -22.52 -22.72
CA TRP A 259 14.60 -21.51 -23.21
C TRP A 259 15.24 -20.67 -24.32
N PHE A 260 16.40 -20.07 -24.07
CA PHE A 260 17.07 -19.20 -25.06
C PHE A 260 17.66 -19.98 -26.24
N ALA A 261 17.99 -21.26 -26.06
CA ALA A 261 18.45 -22.11 -27.15
C ALA A 261 17.32 -22.50 -28.11
N LEU A 262 16.13 -22.77 -27.57
CA LEU A 262 14.94 -23.13 -28.34
C LEU A 262 14.17 -21.90 -28.87
N ASN A 263 14.34 -20.74 -28.24
CA ASN A 263 13.66 -19.48 -28.59
C ASN A 263 14.70 -18.36 -28.82
N PRO A 264 15.49 -18.43 -29.91
CA PRO A 264 16.53 -17.45 -30.20
C PRO A 264 15.94 -16.05 -30.46
N VAL A 265 16.52 -15.02 -29.84
CA VAL A 265 16.08 -13.62 -29.95
C VAL A 265 16.96 -12.86 -30.97
N SER A 266 16.98 -13.35 -32.21
CA SER A 266 17.76 -12.75 -33.31
C SER A 266 17.24 -11.33 -33.65
N PRO A 267 18.12 -10.35 -33.96
CA PRO A 267 19.58 -10.46 -34.19
C PRO A 267 20.46 -10.26 -32.94
N ALA A 268 19.89 -10.20 -31.74
CA ALA A 268 20.68 -9.98 -30.51
C ALA A 268 21.50 -11.22 -30.09
N ILE A 269 22.61 -10.98 -29.40
CA ILE A 269 23.50 -12.02 -28.89
C ILE A 269 23.11 -12.30 -27.44
N ILE A 270 22.81 -13.56 -27.12
CA ILE A 270 22.44 -13.97 -25.77
C ILE A 270 23.47 -14.95 -25.23
N GLU A 271 24.04 -14.64 -24.07
CA GLU A 271 24.84 -15.54 -23.25
C GLU A 271 24.02 -15.93 -22.02
N VAL A 272 23.94 -17.23 -21.75
CA VAL A 272 23.37 -17.74 -20.50
C VAL A 272 24.49 -18.38 -19.69
N LYS A 273 24.76 -17.83 -18.51
CA LYS A 273 25.76 -18.35 -17.59
C LYS A 273 25.16 -18.60 -16.22
N SER A 274 25.58 -19.69 -15.61
CA SER A 274 25.31 -19.93 -14.22
C SER A 274 26.42 -19.37 -13.33
N VAL A 275 26.09 -19.01 -12.09
CA VAL A 275 27.05 -18.58 -11.08
C VAL A 275 28.25 -19.54 -10.96
N HIS A 276 28.02 -20.85 -11.03
CA HIS A 276 29.09 -21.84 -10.90
C HIS A 276 30.04 -21.96 -12.11
N GLN A 277 29.70 -21.31 -13.23
CA GLN A 277 30.52 -21.29 -14.45
C GLN A 277 31.48 -20.10 -14.50
N PHE A 278 31.43 -19.21 -13.51
CA PHE A 278 32.43 -18.16 -13.35
C PHE A 278 33.56 -18.67 -12.47
N ASP A 279 34.72 -18.93 -13.07
CA ASP A 279 35.89 -19.48 -12.37
C ASP A 279 36.34 -18.61 -11.18
N TRP A 280 36.11 -17.30 -11.26
CA TRP A 280 36.45 -16.35 -10.20
C TRP A 280 35.52 -16.44 -8.96
N LEU A 281 34.28 -16.92 -9.12
CA LEU A 281 33.28 -16.99 -8.03
C LEU A 281 33.53 -18.20 -7.11
N THR A 282 34.68 -18.20 -6.44
CA THR A 282 35.02 -19.19 -5.40
C THR A 282 34.57 -18.69 -4.02
N ARG A 283 34.41 -19.62 -3.07
CA ARG A 283 34.07 -19.29 -1.67
C ARG A 283 35.10 -18.36 -1.02
N GLU A 284 36.36 -18.46 -1.44
CA GLU A 284 37.48 -17.65 -0.93
C GLU A 284 37.37 -16.20 -1.41
N ASN A 285 36.93 -15.99 -2.67
CA ASN A 285 36.80 -14.66 -3.26
C ASN A 285 35.52 -13.94 -2.85
N ILE A 286 34.52 -14.69 -2.35
CA ILE A 286 33.21 -14.15 -1.98
C ILE A 286 32.85 -14.53 -0.54
N PRO A 287 33.22 -13.69 0.44
CA PRO A 287 32.80 -13.85 1.84
C PRO A 287 31.27 -13.84 2.05
N VAL A 288 30.51 -13.41 1.05
CA VAL A 288 29.04 -13.43 1.02
C VAL A 288 28.52 -14.84 0.75
N LEU A 289 29.10 -15.55 -0.22
CA LEU A 289 28.78 -16.95 -0.58
C LEU A 289 28.94 -17.84 0.64
N GLU A 290 30.09 -17.72 1.32
CA GLU A 290 30.36 -18.46 2.54
C GLU A 290 29.33 -18.18 3.63
N ALA A 291 28.94 -16.91 3.84
CA ALA A 291 28.00 -16.58 4.90
C ALA A 291 26.55 -16.94 4.58
N VAL A 292 26.13 -16.90 3.32
CA VAL A 292 24.80 -17.34 2.91
C VAL A 292 24.70 -18.88 2.97
N GLU A 293 25.76 -19.61 2.63
CA GLU A 293 25.78 -21.08 2.63
C GLU A 293 26.01 -21.69 4.02
N ASN A 294 26.92 -21.15 4.84
CA ASN A 294 27.39 -21.79 6.08
C ASN A 294 26.65 -21.37 7.35
N HIS A 295 25.98 -20.22 7.39
CA HIS A 295 25.26 -19.83 8.61
C HIS A 295 23.90 -20.53 8.71
N TYR A 296 23.87 -21.62 9.48
CA TYR A 296 22.63 -22.29 9.89
C TYR A 296 21.59 -21.30 10.48
N GLY A 297 22.06 -20.25 11.19
CA GLY A 297 21.22 -19.16 11.70
C GLY A 297 20.62 -18.24 10.64
N ILE A 298 21.36 -17.91 9.57
CA ILE A 298 20.87 -17.14 8.42
C ILE A 298 19.89 -18.01 7.64
N ARG A 299 20.28 -19.25 7.31
CA ARG A 299 19.41 -20.21 6.64
C ARG A 299 18.09 -20.45 7.39
N ASN A 300 18.11 -20.59 8.72
CA ASN A 300 16.89 -20.76 9.52
C ASN A 300 16.11 -19.46 9.75
N TYR A 301 16.77 -18.30 9.79
CA TYR A 301 16.09 -17.01 9.90
C TYR A 301 15.30 -16.68 8.62
N TYR A 302 15.73 -17.22 7.47
CA TYR A 302 15.19 -16.89 6.15
C TYR A 302 14.43 -18.02 5.43
N HIS A 303 14.84 -19.27 5.61
CA HIS A 303 14.13 -20.47 5.13
C HIS A 303 13.43 -21.23 6.27
N GLY A 304 13.56 -20.78 7.53
CA GLY A 304 12.81 -21.36 8.63
C GLY A 304 11.38 -20.83 8.68
N ASN A 305 10.64 -21.26 9.71
CA ASN A 305 9.24 -20.89 9.83
C ASN A 305 9.11 -19.36 10.06
N HIS A 306 8.67 -18.63 9.02
CA HIS A 306 8.46 -17.17 9.05
C HIS A 306 7.54 -16.74 10.22
N VAL A 307 6.69 -17.67 10.69
CA VAL A 307 5.82 -17.52 11.86
C VAL A 307 6.62 -17.50 13.16
N SER A 308 7.45 -18.52 13.42
CA SER A 308 8.21 -18.67 14.68
C SER A 308 9.27 -17.60 14.89
N GLY A 309 9.92 -17.11 13.82
CA GLY A 309 10.94 -16.07 13.93
C GLY A 309 10.37 -14.66 14.12
N SER A 310 9.07 -14.44 13.93
CA SER A 310 8.48 -13.10 13.98
C SER A 310 8.29 -12.58 15.41
N ASN A 311 8.37 -13.45 16.42
CA ASN A 311 8.09 -13.21 17.85
C ASN A 311 6.89 -12.28 18.01
N LEU A 312 5.70 -12.84 17.94
CA LEU A 312 4.44 -12.15 18.19
C LEU A 312 4.36 -11.76 19.68
N SER A 313 5.13 -10.77 20.09
CA SER A 313 4.97 -10.13 21.40
C SER A 313 3.77 -9.20 21.36
N ASP A 314 3.12 -8.97 22.49
CA ASP A 314 1.96 -8.07 22.59
C ASP A 314 2.24 -6.64 22.11
N THR A 315 3.51 -6.24 21.97
CA THR A 315 3.95 -4.93 21.47
C THR A 315 4.12 -4.84 19.96
N THR A 316 4.01 -5.96 19.23
CA THR A 316 4.32 -5.99 17.79
C THR A 316 3.17 -5.42 16.97
N THR A 317 3.38 -4.31 16.28
CA THR A 317 2.34 -3.74 15.39
C THR A 317 2.27 -4.52 14.07
N PRO A 318 1.10 -4.57 13.40
CA PRO A 318 0.97 -5.19 12.07
C PRO A 318 1.98 -4.65 11.05
N ARG A 319 2.31 -3.36 11.12
CA ARG A 319 3.32 -2.72 10.26
C ARG A 319 4.73 -3.26 10.49
N LYS A 320 5.15 -3.39 11.76
CA LYS A 320 6.47 -3.92 12.13
C LYS A 320 6.58 -5.42 11.80
N PHE A 321 5.45 -6.13 11.86
CA PHE A 321 5.37 -7.52 11.43
C PHE A 321 5.51 -7.65 9.91
N ALA A 322 4.76 -6.88 9.13
CA ALA A 322 4.86 -6.86 7.67
C ALA A 322 6.29 -6.53 7.19
N SER A 323 6.96 -5.55 7.80
CA SER A 323 8.35 -5.21 7.45
C SER A 323 9.32 -6.34 7.76
N LYS A 324 9.15 -7.04 8.89
CA LYS A 324 9.95 -8.23 9.23
C LYS A 324 9.75 -9.38 8.23
N LEU A 325 8.51 -9.59 7.78
CA LEU A 325 8.20 -10.60 6.76
C LEU A 325 8.85 -10.27 5.43
N GLN A 326 8.73 -9.02 4.99
CA GLN A 326 9.32 -8.57 3.74
C GLN A 326 10.85 -8.69 3.75
N ALA A 327 11.51 -8.27 4.83
CA ALA A 327 12.96 -8.43 5.00
C ALA A 327 13.43 -9.89 5.00
N ARG A 328 12.52 -10.84 5.28
CA ARG A 328 12.79 -12.27 5.22
C ARG A 328 12.42 -12.92 3.89
N SER A 329 11.94 -12.16 2.90
CA SER A 329 11.59 -12.75 1.59
C SER A 329 12.84 -13.37 0.95
N PRO A 330 12.73 -14.60 0.39
CA PRO A 330 13.85 -15.27 -0.28
C PRO A 330 14.50 -14.43 -1.39
N LYS A 331 13.75 -13.51 -2.04
CA LYS A 331 14.27 -12.60 -3.07
C LYS A 331 15.45 -11.79 -2.54
N TYR A 332 15.41 -11.30 -1.31
CA TYR A 332 16.40 -10.35 -0.77
C TYR A 332 17.77 -10.95 -0.41
N ILE A 333 17.92 -12.27 -0.48
CA ILE A 333 19.11 -13.02 -0.05
C ILE A 333 19.57 -13.95 -1.17
N SER A 334 18.86 -13.93 -2.30
CA SER A 334 19.31 -14.58 -3.50
C SER A 334 20.73 -14.15 -3.77
N LEU A 335 21.62 -15.13 -3.91
CA LEU A 335 23.02 -14.90 -4.24
C LEU A 335 23.15 -14.00 -5.48
N LEU A 336 22.22 -14.14 -6.43
CA LEU A 336 22.13 -13.33 -7.65
C LEU A 336 22.07 -11.82 -7.37
N ASN A 337 21.43 -11.40 -6.27
CA ASN A 337 21.40 -10.00 -5.87
C ASN A 337 22.73 -9.53 -5.29
N HIS A 338 23.48 -10.41 -4.64
CA HIS A 338 24.82 -10.10 -4.16
C HIS A 338 25.87 -10.12 -5.26
N LEU A 339 25.63 -10.78 -6.40
CA LEU A 339 26.57 -10.77 -7.54
C LEU A 339 26.73 -9.39 -8.18
N ARG A 340 25.78 -8.49 -7.96
CA ARG A 340 25.77 -7.12 -8.48
C ARG A 340 27.02 -6.31 -8.07
N ILE A 341 27.59 -6.53 -6.89
CA ILE A 341 28.85 -5.86 -6.45
C ILE A 341 30.07 -6.33 -7.23
N TYR A 342 29.98 -7.50 -7.84
CA TYR A 342 31.09 -8.13 -8.55
C TYR A 342 30.99 -7.95 -10.07
N LEU A 343 30.15 -7.04 -10.56
CA LEU A 343 30.07 -6.73 -12.00
C LEU A 343 31.44 -6.44 -12.63
N PRO A 344 32.36 -5.68 -11.98
CA PRO A 344 33.70 -5.47 -12.53
C PRO A 344 34.53 -6.77 -12.69
N GLU A 345 34.40 -7.72 -11.77
CA GLU A 345 35.10 -9.01 -11.82
C GLU A 345 34.43 -10.03 -12.74
N LEU A 346 33.11 -9.98 -12.86
CA LEU A 346 32.34 -10.81 -13.80
C LEU A 346 32.60 -10.40 -15.26
N PHE A 347 32.83 -9.10 -15.49
CA PHE A 347 33.03 -8.51 -16.81
C PHE A 347 34.29 -7.63 -16.85
N PRO A 348 35.49 -8.22 -16.72
CA PRO A 348 36.74 -7.45 -16.58
C PRO A 348 37.10 -6.62 -17.81
N ASN A 349 36.63 -7.04 -18.99
CA ASN A 349 36.96 -6.41 -20.28
C ASN A 349 35.90 -5.41 -20.75
N LEU A 350 34.78 -5.28 -20.03
CA LEU A 350 33.74 -4.30 -20.36
C LEU A 350 34.01 -2.97 -19.65
N ASP A 351 33.67 -1.89 -20.35
CA ASP A 351 33.81 -0.51 -19.90
C ASP A 351 32.53 -0.01 -19.26
N LYS A 352 31.38 -0.30 -19.88
CA LYS A 352 30.07 0.18 -19.45
C LYS A 352 28.99 -0.85 -19.77
N LEU A 353 28.05 -1.04 -18.86
CA LEU A 353 26.91 -1.95 -19.07
C LEU A 353 25.65 -1.44 -18.39
N VAL A 354 24.49 -1.93 -18.83
CA VAL A 354 23.21 -1.68 -18.18
C VAL A 354 22.77 -2.94 -17.44
N PHE A 355 22.51 -2.82 -16.15
CA PHE A 355 21.91 -3.88 -15.34
C PHE A 355 20.39 -3.68 -15.28
N LEU A 356 19.64 -4.76 -15.48
CA LEU A 356 18.18 -4.78 -15.43
C LEU A 356 17.70 -5.79 -14.36
N ASP A 357 16.72 -5.40 -13.56
CA ASP A 357 15.97 -6.34 -12.72
C ASP A 357 15.03 -7.21 -13.59
N ASP A 358 14.52 -8.30 -13.03
CA ASP A 358 13.66 -9.25 -13.74
C ASP A 358 12.18 -8.85 -13.79
N ASP A 359 11.79 -7.83 -13.03
CA ASP A 359 10.43 -7.29 -12.95
C ASP A 359 10.25 -6.01 -13.78
N VAL A 360 11.02 -5.87 -14.87
CA VAL A 360 10.94 -4.73 -15.80
C VAL A 360 10.47 -5.15 -17.19
N VAL A 361 9.88 -4.20 -17.92
CA VAL A 361 9.55 -4.34 -19.35
C VAL A 361 10.06 -3.10 -20.07
N ILE A 362 10.89 -3.31 -21.08
CA ILE A 362 11.49 -2.23 -21.84
C ILE A 362 10.50 -1.84 -22.95
N GLN A 363 10.17 -0.54 -23.02
CA GLN A 363 9.21 -0.02 -24.01
C GLN A 363 9.85 0.91 -25.05
N ARG A 364 11.13 1.27 -24.86
CA ARG A 364 11.88 2.18 -25.74
C ARG A 364 13.34 1.79 -25.80
N ASP A 365 14.01 2.28 -26.83
CA ASP A 365 15.44 2.07 -27.03
C ASP A 365 16.25 2.63 -25.85
N LEU A 366 17.12 1.79 -25.29
CA LEU A 366 17.99 2.11 -24.15
C LEU A 366 19.40 2.50 -24.60
N SER A 367 19.71 2.45 -25.89
CA SER A 367 21.04 2.81 -26.41
C SER A 367 21.54 4.21 -25.99
N PRO A 368 20.69 5.26 -25.86
CA PRO A 368 21.14 6.57 -25.41
C PRO A 368 21.77 6.59 -24.01
N LEU A 369 21.52 5.56 -23.18
CA LEU A 369 22.13 5.47 -21.86
C LEU A 369 23.67 5.41 -21.94
N TRP A 370 24.24 4.79 -22.98
CA TRP A 370 25.71 4.71 -23.13
C TRP A 370 26.36 6.07 -23.40
N GLU A 371 25.61 7.00 -23.98
CA GLU A 371 26.06 8.37 -24.31
C GLU A 371 26.05 9.30 -23.09
N ILE A 372 25.40 8.89 -21.99
CA ILE A 372 25.35 9.69 -20.76
C ILE A 372 26.75 9.77 -20.14
N ASP A 373 27.19 11.01 -19.91
CA ASP A 373 28.36 11.31 -19.09
C ASP A 373 27.99 11.15 -17.61
N LEU A 374 28.61 10.17 -16.96
CA LEU A 374 28.41 9.89 -15.54
C LEU A 374 29.26 10.80 -14.64
N ASN A 375 30.01 11.77 -15.20
CA ASN A 375 30.82 12.73 -14.44
C ASN A 375 31.80 12.05 -13.46
N GLY A 376 32.45 10.96 -13.91
CA GLY A 376 33.35 10.16 -13.10
C GLY A 376 32.66 9.34 -11.99
N LYS A 377 31.32 9.20 -12.02
CA LYS A 377 30.57 8.33 -11.12
C LYS A 377 30.44 6.92 -11.70
N VAL A 378 30.41 5.95 -10.80
CA VAL A 378 30.33 4.52 -11.14
C VAL A 378 28.94 4.10 -11.61
N ASN A 379 27.89 4.75 -11.10
CA ASN A 379 26.49 4.37 -11.34
C ASN A 379 25.66 5.56 -11.81
N GLY A 380 24.88 5.38 -12.87
CA GLY A 380 23.73 6.21 -13.23
C GLY A 380 22.42 5.47 -12.97
N ALA A 381 21.54 6.07 -12.18
CA ALA A 381 20.28 5.46 -11.76
C ALA A 381 19.12 6.47 -11.66
N VAL A 382 17.90 5.95 -11.54
CA VAL A 382 16.68 6.77 -11.41
C VAL A 382 16.44 7.12 -9.95
N GLU A 383 16.36 8.41 -9.64
CA GLU A 383 16.07 8.89 -8.29
C GLU A 383 14.62 8.60 -7.86
N THR A 384 14.41 8.35 -6.56
CA THR A 384 13.09 7.96 -6.00
C THR A 384 12.54 8.97 -5.00
N CYS A 385 13.23 10.09 -4.80
CA CYS A 385 12.77 11.16 -3.93
C CYS A 385 12.11 12.32 -4.68
N LYS A 386 12.24 12.38 -6.02
CA LYS A 386 11.61 13.39 -6.85
C LYS A 386 10.54 12.72 -7.69
N GLY A 387 9.30 13.13 -7.47
CA GLY A 387 8.12 12.61 -8.16
C GLY A 387 6.87 13.25 -7.59
N GLU A 388 5.89 13.52 -8.45
CA GLU A 388 4.57 14.06 -8.07
C GLU A 388 3.58 12.92 -7.76
N ASP A 389 4.04 11.67 -7.74
CA ASP A 389 3.19 10.50 -7.53
C ASP A 389 2.81 10.38 -6.04
N GLU A 390 1.55 10.67 -5.73
CA GLU A 390 0.99 10.56 -4.38
C GLU A 390 1.08 9.12 -3.81
N TRP A 391 1.16 8.10 -4.67
CA TRP A 391 1.19 6.70 -4.29
C TRP A 391 2.62 6.18 -4.03
N VAL A 392 3.63 6.81 -4.63
CA VAL A 392 5.04 6.42 -4.46
C VAL A 392 5.69 7.34 -3.44
N MET A 393 5.76 6.88 -2.19
CA MET A 393 6.46 7.60 -1.12
C MET A 393 7.89 7.94 -1.54
N SER A 394 8.24 9.23 -1.57
CA SER A 394 9.63 9.70 -1.74
C SER A 394 10.56 8.95 -0.80
N LYS A 395 11.52 8.19 -1.36
CA LYS A 395 12.48 7.43 -0.58
C LYS A 395 13.79 8.19 -0.42
N ARG A 396 14.20 8.35 0.82
CA ARG A 396 15.51 8.90 1.20
C ARG A 396 16.25 7.87 2.03
N PHE A 397 17.53 8.07 2.30
CA PHE A 397 18.29 7.13 3.12
C PHE A 397 17.65 6.90 4.50
N ARG A 398 17.05 7.93 5.13
CA ARG A 398 16.28 7.77 6.38
C ARG A 398 15.15 6.76 6.31
N THR A 399 14.64 6.43 5.13
CA THR A 399 13.59 5.42 4.93
C THR A 399 14.13 3.99 5.09
N TYR A 400 15.43 3.81 4.88
CA TYR A 400 16.06 2.50 4.75
C TYR A 400 17.03 2.18 5.87
N PHE A 401 17.69 3.20 6.40
CA PHE A 401 18.73 3.06 7.40
C PHE A 401 18.28 3.53 8.77
N ASN A 402 18.75 2.82 9.80
CA ASN A 402 18.59 3.23 11.17
C ASN A 402 19.71 4.21 11.57
N PHE A 403 19.44 5.50 11.45
CA PHE A 403 20.38 6.58 11.80
C PHE A 403 20.67 6.70 13.30
N SER A 404 20.01 5.92 14.16
CA SER A 404 20.46 5.77 15.55
C SER A 404 21.79 5.00 15.66
N HIS A 405 22.22 4.30 14.61
CA HIS A 405 23.48 3.56 14.60
C HIS A 405 24.65 4.47 14.21
N LEU A 406 25.70 4.48 15.04
CA LEU A 406 26.84 5.39 14.91
C LEU A 406 27.58 5.25 13.57
N LEU A 407 27.79 4.03 13.06
CA LEU A 407 28.45 3.83 11.76
C LEU A 407 27.63 4.41 10.60
N ILE A 408 26.31 4.35 10.66
CA ILE A 408 25.43 4.87 9.60
C ILE A 408 25.41 6.38 9.67
N ALA A 409 25.15 6.94 10.85
CA ALA A 409 25.09 8.39 11.05
C ALA A 409 26.42 9.10 10.72
N LYS A 410 27.55 8.41 10.87
CA LYS A 410 28.87 8.96 10.55
C LYS A 410 29.17 8.96 9.04
N ASN A 411 28.66 7.98 8.29
CA ASN A 411 29.05 7.77 6.89
C ASN A 411 27.98 8.17 5.86
N LEU A 412 26.71 8.26 6.26
CA LEU A 412 25.58 8.54 5.37
C LEU A 412 24.81 9.77 5.86
N ASN A 413 24.22 10.49 4.92
CA ASN A 413 23.29 11.59 5.23
C ASN A 413 21.84 11.09 5.15
N PRO A 414 21.00 11.29 6.18
CA PRO A 414 19.61 10.86 6.17
C PRO A 414 18.74 11.52 5.09
N ASP A 415 19.16 12.69 4.60
CA ASP A 415 18.43 13.46 3.60
C ASP A 415 18.88 13.18 2.17
N GLU A 416 19.88 12.33 1.97
CA GLU A 416 20.26 11.89 0.63
C GLU A 416 19.13 11.11 -0.04
N CYS A 417 18.97 11.39 -1.33
CA CYS A 417 17.97 10.77 -2.17
C CYS A 417 18.35 9.32 -2.41
N ALA A 418 17.39 8.40 -2.20
CA ALA A 418 17.59 7.04 -2.66
C ALA A 418 17.27 6.93 -4.15
N TRP A 419 17.79 5.88 -4.79
CA TRP A 419 17.51 5.57 -6.18
C TRP A 419 16.91 4.18 -6.32
N ALA A 420 16.22 3.95 -7.43
CA ALA A 420 15.67 2.66 -7.79
C ALA A 420 16.75 1.82 -8.46
N TYR A 421 16.82 0.54 -8.08
CA TYR A 421 17.77 -0.38 -8.69
C TYR A 421 17.25 -1.06 -9.96
N GLY A 422 15.96 -0.92 -10.31
CA GLY A 422 15.34 -1.66 -11.41
C GLY A 422 16.08 -1.58 -12.76
N MET A 423 16.71 -0.43 -13.03
CA MET A 423 17.63 -0.24 -14.15
C MET A 423 18.76 0.70 -13.71
N ASN A 424 20.01 0.27 -13.93
CA ASN A 424 21.19 1.09 -13.65
C ASN A 424 22.17 0.96 -14.82
N ILE A 425 22.87 2.04 -15.12
CA ILE A 425 24.05 1.99 -15.97
C ILE A 425 25.31 2.10 -15.11
N PHE A 426 26.27 1.21 -15.35
CA PHE A 426 27.52 1.16 -14.61
C PHE A 426 28.71 1.43 -15.52
N ASP A 427 29.58 2.36 -15.12
CA ASP A 427 30.92 2.50 -15.69
C ASP A 427 31.88 1.63 -14.89
N LEU A 428 32.23 0.48 -15.48
CA LEU A 428 33.11 -0.49 -14.86
C LEU A 428 34.57 -0.02 -14.85
N ARG A 429 34.99 0.87 -15.77
CA ARG A 429 36.34 1.43 -15.74
C ARG A 429 36.53 2.31 -14.52
N GLU A 430 35.56 3.18 -14.23
CA GLU A 430 35.59 3.98 -13.01
C GLU A 430 35.41 3.11 -11.77
N TRP A 431 34.52 2.11 -11.81
CA TRP A 431 34.34 1.19 -10.68
C TRP A 431 35.64 0.53 -10.26
N ARG A 432 36.42 0.00 -11.20
CA ARG A 432 37.71 -0.67 -10.93
C ARG A 432 38.75 0.23 -10.24
N LYS A 433 38.61 1.56 -10.30
CA LYS A 433 39.50 2.53 -9.62
C LYS A 433 39.08 2.82 -8.18
N THR A 434 37.93 2.32 -7.75
CA THR A 434 37.35 2.58 -6.42
C THR A 434 37.53 1.41 -5.47
N ASN A 435 37.30 1.65 -4.18
CA ASN A 435 37.27 0.65 -3.12
C ASN A 435 35.83 0.25 -2.73
N ILE A 436 34.85 0.40 -3.63
CA ILE A 436 33.43 0.15 -3.36
C ILE A 436 33.20 -1.28 -2.86
N ARG A 437 33.82 -2.28 -3.50
CA ARG A 437 33.71 -3.69 -3.10
C ARG A 437 34.22 -3.94 -1.67
N ASP A 438 35.39 -3.41 -1.33
CA ASP A 438 36.00 -3.63 -0.01
C ASP A 438 35.20 -2.90 1.08
N THR A 439 34.67 -1.71 0.76
CA THR A 439 33.71 -0.99 1.61
C THR A 439 32.46 -1.84 1.84
N TYR A 440 31.88 -2.40 0.79
CA TYR A 440 30.72 -3.29 0.87
C TYR A 440 30.99 -4.52 1.76
N HIS A 441 32.16 -5.15 1.64
CA HIS A 441 32.53 -6.28 2.48
C HIS A 441 32.70 -5.90 3.94
N THR A 442 33.24 -4.71 4.23
CA THR A 442 33.32 -4.16 5.59
C THR A 442 31.93 -3.99 6.18
N TRP A 443 31.01 -3.34 5.46
CA TRP A 443 29.62 -3.19 5.89
C TRP A 443 28.95 -4.54 6.14
N LEU A 444 29.11 -5.49 5.22
CA LEU A 444 28.51 -6.81 5.38
C LEU A 444 29.04 -7.57 6.60
N LYS A 445 30.32 -7.41 6.96
CA LYS A 445 30.88 -8.00 8.18
C LYS A 445 30.25 -7.39 9.44
N GLU A 446 30.07 -6.08 9.50
CA GLU A 446 29.39 -5.39 10.61
C GLU A 446 27.93 -5.83 10.76
N VAL A 447 27.24 -6.03 9.63
CA VAL A 447 25.86 -6.55 9.60
C VAL A 447 25.77 -7.96 10.20
N LYS A 448 26.73 -8.84 9.91
CA LYS A 448 26.75 -10.24 10.40
C LYS A 448 26.86 -10.30 11.93
N SER A 449 27.57 -9.36 12.56
CA SER A 449 27.78 -9.35 14.02
C SER A 449 26.54 -8.98 14.83
N ASN A 450 25.60 -8.21 14.26
CA ASN A 450 24.45 -7.64 14.98
C ASN A 450 23.07 -8.12 14.51
N TYR A 451 22.97 -8.99 13.48
CA TYR A 451 21.72 -9.57 12.93
C TYR A 451 20.59 -8.58 12.57
N THR A 452 20.82 -7.26 12.60
CA THR A 452 19.78 -6.22 12.49
C THR A 452 19.82 -5.42 11.20
N PHE A 453 20.80 -5.66 10.32
CA PHE A 453 21.06 -4.80 9.16
C PHE A 453 20.66 -5.37 7.80
N PHE A 454 20.00 -6.52 7.74
CA PHE A 454 19.51 -7.06 6.46
C PHE A 454 18.19 -6.38 6.04
N THR A 455 18.23 -5.07 5.83
CA THR A 455 17.36 -4.41 4.86
C THR A 455 18.22 -4.11 3.66
N THR A 456 17.89 -4.78 2.56
CA THR A 456 18.53 -4.73 1.25
C THR A 456 18.49 -3.33 0.68
N VAL A 457 19.37 -2.48 1.19
CA VAL A 457 19.81 -1.29 0.51
C VAL A 457 21.28 -1.50 0.30
N LEU A 458 21.56 -2.24 -0.77
CA LEU A 458 22.87 -2.30 -1.38
C LEU A 458 23.13 -0.87 -1.89
N ILE A 459 23.64 0.01 -1.01
CA ILE A 459 24.29 1.24 -1.46
C ILE A 459 25.62 0.81 -2.07
N TYR A 460 25.78 1.16 -3.34
CA TYR A 460 27.06 1.20 -4.05
C TYR A 460 27.63 2.60 -3.95
#